data_AF-A0A2E9Z0X8-F1
#
_entry.id   AF-A0A2E9Z0X8-F1
#
_cell.length_a   1.000
_cell.length_b   1.000
_cell.length_c   1.000
_cell.angle_alpha   90.00
_cell.angle_beta   90.00
_cell.angle_gamma   90.00
#
_symmetry.space_group_name_H-M   'P 1'
#
loop_
_entity.id
_entity.type
_entity.pdbx_description
1 polymer ?
#
loop_
_entity_poly.entity_id
_entity_poly.type
_entity_poly.pdbx_seq_one_letter_code
_entity_poly.pdbx_strand_id
1 'polypeptide(L)'
;MARQNTLSALALINDIKQHELDMVGVELSALRARQDDLARQRQALSDSAARESAESTPDMRVYLHAYLASVDRQKEGLLVESNALSAQIEALEERLFDTFRESKTTLHVLARVRADVDMEAQRAEYAELDDISRAVSFQKGAVF
;
A
#
# COMPACT_ATOMS: atom_id res chain seq x y z
N MET A 1 -22.75 24.76 0.31
CA MET A 1 -21.44 25.17 0.87
C MET A 1 -20.84 24.11 1.80
N ALA A 2 -21.40 23.85 2.99
CA ALA A 2 -20.78 22.93 3.96
C ALA A 2 -20.57 21.49 3.45
N ARG A 3 -21.56 20.89 2.75
CA ARG A 3 -21.43 19.54 2.17
C ARG A 3 -20.45 19.44 0.99
N GLN A 4 -20.33 20.51 0.19
CA GLN A 4 -19.31 20.61 -0.86
C GLN A 4 -17.89 20.61 -0.27
N ASN A 5 -17.72 21.30 0.88
CA ASN A 5 -16.46 21.30 1.62
C ASN A 5 -16.17 19.92 2.22
N THR A 6 -17.19 19.20 2.72
CA THR A 6 -17.03 17.81 3.18
C THR A 6 -16.63 16.87 2.03
N LEU A 7 -17.24 17.02 0.85
CA LEU A 7 -16.90 16.20 -0.33
C LEU A 7 -15.45 16.41 -0.76
N SER A 8 -14.99 17.66 -0.87
CA SER A 8 -13.60 17.98 -1.21
C SER A 8 -12.61 17.52 -0.15
N ALA A 9 -12.94 17.65 1.14
CA ALA A 9 -12.12 17.12 2.23
C ALA A 9 -11.99 15.60 2.17
N LEU A 10 -13.09 14.87 1.93
CA LEU A 10 -13.06 13.41 1.78
C LEU A 10 -12.27 12.96 0.56
N ALA A 11 -12.35 13.69 -0.56
CA ALA A 11 -11.56 13.41 -1.75
C ALA A 11 -10.06 13.55 -1.46
N LEU A 12 -9.65 14.62 -0.79
CA LEU A 12 -8.27 14.83 -0.37
C LEU A 12 -7.79 13.72 0.59
N ILE A 13 -8.61 13.33 1.56
CA ILE A 13 -8.28 12.22 2.47
C ILE A 13 -8.07 10.92 1.69
N ASN A 14 -8.92 10.64 0.71
CA ASN A 14 -8.78 9.45 -0.13
C ASN A 14 -7.47 9.47 -0.93
N ASP A 15 -7.11 10.61 -1.53
CA ASP A 15 -5.88 10.76 -2.30
C ASP A 15 -4.63 10.58 -1.42
N ILE A 16 -4.64 11.15 -0.20
CA ILE A 16 -3.59 10.92 0.79
C ILE A 16 -3.47 9.43 1.12
N LYS A 17 -4.59 8.75 1.38
CA LYS A 17 -4.60 7.32 1.70
C LYS A 17 -4.09 6.47 0.54
N GLN A 18 -4.40 6.83 -0.69
CA GLN A 18 -3.87 6.14 -1.87
C GLN A 18 -2.35 6.29 -1.96
N HIS A 19 -1.83 7.50 -1.74
CA HIS A 19 -0.38 7.72 -1.68
C HIS A 19 0.29 6.96 -0.53
N GLU A 20 -0.34 6.89 0.65
CA GLU A 20 0.15 6.08 1.77
C GLU A 20 0.26 4.60 1.39
N LEU A 21 -0.74 4.04 0.70
CA LEU A 21 -0.71 2.66 0.21
C LEU A 21 0.43 2.43 -0.78
N ASP A 22 0.62 3.34 -1.73
CA ASP A 22 1.66 3.24 -2.74
C ASP A 22 3.05 3.28 -2.09
N MET A 23 3.25 4.19 -1.13
CA MET A 23 4.51 4.32 -0.38
C MET A 23 4.83 3.06 0.43
N VAL A 24 3.85 2.52 1.16
CA VAL A 24 4.03 1.26 1.92
C VAL A 24 4.29 0.09 0.96
N GLY A 25 3.63 0.06 -0.20
CA GLY A 25 3.87 -0.96 -1.23
C GLY A 25 5.30 -0.95 -1.76
N VAL A 26 5.87 0.24 -2.01
CA VAL A 26 7.26 0.38 -2.45
C VAL A 26 8.24 -0.09 -1.36
N GLU A 27 8.02 0.30 -0.11
CA GLU A 27 8.87 -0.10 1.01
C GLU A 27 8.86 -1.63 1.22
N LEU A 28 7.66 -2.22 1.18
CA LEU A 28 7.47 -3.67 1.34
C LEU A 28 8.14 -4.45 0.20
N SER A 29 8.04 -3.95 -1.04
CA SER A 29 8.73 -4.54 -2.19
C SER A 29 10.26 -4.49 -2.02
N ALA A 30 10.80 -3.36 -1.54
CA ALA A 30 12.23 -3.21 -1.29
C ALA A 30 12.73 -4.17 -0.19
N LEU A 31 11.98 -4.32 0.89
CA LEU A 31 12.33 -5.24 1.99
C LEU A 31 12.29 -6.70 1.54
N ARG A 32 11.27 -7.11 0.77
CA ARG A 32 11.19 -8.46 0.20
C ARG A 32 12.34 -8.73 -0.76
N ALA A 33 12.70 -7.78 -1.62
CA ALA A 33 13.85 -7.91 -2.50
C ALA A 33 15.17 -8.11 -1.72
N ARG A 34 15.32 -7.40 -0.58
CA ARG A 34 16.48 -7.58 0.31
C ARG A 34 16.47 -8.95 1.00
N GLN A 35 15.30 -9.44 1.42
CA GLN A 35 15.15 -10.78 2.00
C GLN A 35 15.53 -11.88 1.01
N ASP A 36 15.07 -11.76 -0.24
CA ASP A 36 15.44 -12.67 -1.33
C ASP A 36 16.95 -12.64 -1.60
N ASP A 37 17.57 -11.45 -1.52
CA ASP A 37 19.01 -11.33 -1.69
C ASP A 37 19.80 -12.05 -0.60
N LEU A 38 19.41 -11.88 0.67
CA LEU A 38 19.99 -12.62 1.79
C LEU A 38 19.83 -14.14 1.62
N ALA A 39 18.68 -14.60 1.13
CA ALA A 39 18.44 -16.01 0.84
C ALA A 39 19.39 -16.53 -0.26
N ARG A 40 19.57 -15.76 -1.34
CA ARG A 40 20.54 -16.10 -2.40
C ARG A 40 21.98 -16.14 -1.88
N GLN A 41 22.39 -15.18 -1.05
CA GLN A 41 23.73 -15.17 -0.44
C GLN A 41 23.96 -16.42 0.44
N ARG A 42 22.98 -16.80 1.25
CA ARG A 42 23.05 -18.03 2.06
C ARG A 42 23.15 -19.29 1.20
N GLN A 43 22.41 -19.35 0.10
CA GLN A 43 22.50 -20.47 -0.85
C GLN A 43 23.88 -20.53 -1.49
N ALA A 44 24.41 -19.41 -1.97
CA ALA A 44 25.75 -19.34 -2.58
C ALA A 44 26.86 -19.79 -1.61
N LEU A 45 26.76 -19.41 -0.33
CA LEU A 45 27.66 -19.90 0.73
C LEU A 45 27.55 -21.42 0.90
N SER A 46 26.32 -21.96 0.88
CA SER A 46 26.10 -23.41 0.97
C SER A 46 26.70 -24.16 -0.22
N ASP A 47 26.52 -23.65 -1.44
CA ASP A 47 27.05 -24.25 -2.66
C ASP A 47 28.58 -24.15 -2.71
N SER A 48 29.16 -23.07 -2.20
CA SER A 48 30.61 -22.92 -2.06
C SER A 48 31.18 -23.89 -1.04
N ALA A 49 30.55 -24.04 0.13
CA ALA A 49 30.96 -25.00 1.15
C ALA A 49 30.87 -26.45 0.66
N ALA A 50 29.82 -26.80 -0.07
CA ALA A 50 29.65 -28.13 -0.64
C ALA A 50 30.75 -28.47 -1.66
N ARG A 51 31.07 -27.52 -2.56
CA ARG A 51 32.16 -27.66 -3.53
C ARG A 51 33.51 -27.81 -2.84
N GLU A 52 33.82 -26.93 -1.89
CA GLU A 52 35.09 -26.98 -1.15
C GLU A 52 35.25 -28.30 -0.39
N SER A 53 34.16 -28.81 0.20
CA SER A 53 34.18 -30.11 0.87
C SER A 53 34.39 -31.30 -0.08
N ALA A 54 33.89 -31.22 -1.32
CA ALA A 54 34.02 -32.29 -2.30
C ALA A 54 35.39 -32.30 -2.99
N GLU A 55 35.97 -31.13 -3.22
CA GLU A 55 37.20 -30.94 -4.00
C GLU A 55 38.47 -30.84 -3.12
N SER A 56 38.33 -30.85 -1.80
CA SER A 56 39.45 -30.64 -0.87
C SER A 56 40.53 -31.73 -0.94
N THR A 57 41.77 -31.28 -1.17
CA THR A 57 42.97 -32.13 -1.17
C THR A 57 43.37 -32.54 0.26
N PRO A 58 44.15 -33.62 0.45
CA PRO A 58 44.55 -34.08 1.79
C PRO A 58 45.23 -33.00 2.64
N ASP A 59 46.07 -32.16 2.03
CA ASP A 59 46.78 -31.08 2.72
C ASP A 59 45.83 -29.94 3.15
N MET A 60 44.77 -29.68 2.38
CA MET A 60 43.79 -28.62 2.67
C MET A 60 42.70 -29.06 3.66
N ARG A 61 42.47 -30.36 3.84
CA ARG A 61 41.48 -30.90 4.80
C ARG A 61 41.72 -30.45 6.24
N VAL A 62 42.97 -30.16 6.60
CA VAL A 62 43.33 -29.63 7.93
C VAL A 62 42.65 -28.27 8.18
N TYR A 63 42.46 -27.46 7.15
CA TYR A 63 41.82 -26.14 7.23
C TYR A 63 40.31 -26.19 6.93
N LEU A 64 39.84 -27.23 6.24
CA LEU A 64 38.45 -27.38 5.80
C LEU A 64 37.45 -27.22 6.95
N HIS A 65 37.72 -27.81 8.12
CA HIS A 65 36.83 -27.68 9.27
C HIS A 65 36.67 -26.23 9.73
N ALA A 66 37.77 -25.47 9.82
CA ALA A 66 37.74 -24.08 10.24
C ALA A 66 37.00 -23.20 9.20
N TYR A 67 37.19 -23.49 7.91
CA TYR A 67 36.47 -22.84 6.83
C TYR A 67 34.95 -23.10 6.90
N LEU A 68 34.52 -24.36 7.00
CA LEU A 68 33.10 -24.72 7.09
C LEU A 68 32.44 -24.07 8.32
N ALA A 69 33.11 -24.09 9.48
CA ALA A 69 32.64 -23.41 10.68
C ALA A 69 32.57 -21.87 10.54
N SER A 70 33.37 -21.27 9.67
CA SER A 70 33.26 -19.86 9.31
C SER A 70 32.05 -19.60 8.42
N VAL A 71 31.84 -20.45 7.40
CA VAL A 71 30.68 -20.36 6.51
C VAL A 71 29.37 -20.52 7.27
N ASP A 72 29.29 -21.46 8.21
CA ASP A 72 28.09 -21.64 9.04
C ASP A 72 27.79 -20.40 9.89
N ARG A 73 28.82 -19.78 10.47
CA ARG A 73 28.66 -18.51 11.21
C ARG A 73 28.16 -17.37 10.31
N GLN A 74 28.65 -17.27 9.08
CA GLN A 74 28.17 -16.28 8.12
C GLN A 74 26.71 -16.53 7.73
N LYS A 75 26.34 -17.79 7.48
CA LYS A 75 24.95 -18.18 7.16
C LYS A 75 24.00 -17.88 8.30
N GLU A 76 24.43 -18.06 9.55
CA GLU A 76 23.66 -17.71 10.75
C GLU A 76 23.48 -16.19 10.85
N GLY A 77 24.53 -15.41 10.62
CA GLY A 77 24.43 -13.94 10.58
C GLY A 77 23.41 -13.44 9.56
N LEU A 78 23.45 -13.97 8.33
CA LEU A 78 22.46 -13.65 7.28
C LEU A 78 21.04 -14.09 7.64
N LEU A 79 20.88 -15.18 8.40
CA LEU A 79 19.57 -15.62 8.88
C LEU A 79 19.01 -14.67 9.93
N VAL A 80 19.84 -14.20 10.86
CA VAL A 80 19.47 -13.19 11.86
C VAL A 80 19.02 -11.90 11.17
N GLU A 81 19.75 -11.44 10.15
CA GLU A 81 19.36 -10.26 9.35
C GLU A 81 18.03 -10.49 8.64
N SER A 82 17.82 -11.67 8.02
CA SER A 82 16.57 -12.02 7.35
C SER A 82 15.39 -12.03 8.32
N ASN A 83 15.55 -12.58 9.52
CA ASN A 83 14.51 -12.58 10.56
C ASN A 83 14.16 -11.16 11.04
N ALA A 84 15.15 -10.28 11.14
CA ALA A 84 14.92 -8.87 11.47
C ALA A 84 14.13 -8.13 10.38
N LEU A 85 14.31 -8.51 9.10
CA LEU A 85 13.49 -8.01 7.99
C LEU A 85 12.07 -8.58 8.04
N SER A 86 11.89 -9.86 8.39
CA SER A 86 10.55 -10.46 8.50
C SER A 86 9.66 -9.70 9.47
N ALA A 87 10.18 -9.33 10.65
CA ALA A 87 9.41 -8.53 11.62
C ALA A 87 9.01 -7.14 11.08
N GLN A 88 9.87 -6.52 10.27
CA GLN A 88 9.54 -5.23 9.63
C GLN A 88 8.50 -5.40 8.52
N ILE A 89 8.60 -6.47 7.74
CA ILE A 89 7.63 -6.81 6.69
C ILE A 89 6.26 -7.05 7.30
N GLU A 90 6.17 -7.85 8.38
CA GLU A 90 4.90 -8.12 9.08
C GLU A 90 4.24 -6.83 9.58
N ALA A 91 5.01 -5.94 10.21
CA ALA A 91 4.49 -4.66 10.70
C ALA A 91 4.01 -3.74 9.55
N LEU A 92 4.70 -3.73 8.41
CA LEU A 92 4.29 -2.97 7.23
C LEU A 92 3.07 -3.58 6.54
N GLU A 93 2.95 -4.91 6.52
CA GLU A 93 1.78 -5.62 6.01
C GLU A 93 0.54 -5.28 6.84
N GLU A 94 0.63 -5.31 8.16
CA GLU A 94 -0.45 -4.87 9.05
C GLU A 94 -0.87 -3.43 8.77
N ARG A 95 0.11 -2.52 8.69
CA ARG A 95 -0.14 -1.11 8.34
C ARG A 95 -0.78 -0.93 6.96
N LEU A 96 -0.36 -1.73 5.97
CA LEU A 96 -0.95 -1.72 4.63
C LEU A 96 -2.42 -2.13 4.69
N PHE A 97 -2.74 -3.21 5.42
CA PHE A 97 -4.12 -3.68 5.59
C PHE A 97 -5.01 -2.65 6.29
N ASP A 98 -4.51 -2.02 7.35
CA ASP A 98 -5.26 -0.98 8.06
C ASP A 98 -5.52 0.24 7.17
N THR A 99 -4.48 0.73 6.49
CA THR A 99 -4.61 1.85 5.55
C THR A 99 -5.58 1.53 4.42
N PHE A 100 -5.57 0.30 3.92
CA PHE A 100 -6.49 -0.16 2.89
C PHE A 100 -7.93 -0.19 3.40
N ARG A 101 -8.15 -0.67 4.63
CA ARG A 101 -9.48 -0.68 5.25
C ARG A 101 -10.02 0.74 5.41
N GLU A 102 -9.19 1.66 5.92
CA GLU A 102 -9.54 3.09 6.06
C GLU A 102 -9.86 3.75 4.72
N SER A 103 -9.07 3.45 3.67
CA SER A 103 -9.32 3.91 2.30
C SER A 103 -10.69 3.44 1.81
N LYS A 104 -11.04 2.16 2.00
CA LYS A 104 -12.36 1.64 1.63
C LYS A 104 -13.50 2.32 2.37
N THR A 105 -13.36 2.55 3.68
CA THR A 105 -14.37 3.29 4.44
C THR A 105 -14.52 4.71 3.91
N THR A 106 -13.42 5.40 3.63
CA THR A 106 -13.43 6.76 3.06
C THR A 106 -14.13 6.79 1.70
N LEU A 107 -13.83 5.83 0.81
CA LEU A 107 -14.48 5.71 -0.50
C LEU A 107 -15.99 5.51 -0.38
N HIS A 108 -16.45 4.67 0.55
CA HIS A 108 -17.88 4.47 0.78
C HIS A 108 -18.58 5.73 1.27
N VAL A 109 -17.97 6.46 2.21
CA VAL A 109 -18.51 7.73 2.72
C VAL A 109 -18.51 8.80 1.61
N LEU A 110 -17.42 8.89 0.83
CA LEU A 110 -17.31 9.81 -0.29
C LEU A 110 -18.40 9.55 -1.35
N ALA A 111 -18.62 8.30 -1.72
CA ALA A 111 -19.66 7.92 -2.68
C ALA A 111 -21.05 8.33 -2.20
N ARG A 112 -21.34 8.14 -0.90
CA ARG A 112 -22.61 8.55 -0.30
C ARG A 112 -22.78 10.07 -0.30
N VAL A 113 -21.77 10.81 0.17
CA VAL A 113 -21.83 12.28 0.23
C VAL A 113 -21.96 12.87 -1.18
N ARG A 114 -21.30 12.27 -2.17
CA ARG A 114 -21.45 12.67 -3.58
C ARG A 114 -22.87 12.49 -4.07
N ALA A 115 -23.50 11.33 -3.82
CA ALA A 115 -24.89 11.10 -4.18
C ALA A 115 -25.85 12.09 -3.51
N ASP A 116 -25.61 12.42 -2.23
CA ASP A 116 -26.42 13.40 -1.50
C ASP A 116 -26.29 14.82 -2.11
N VAL A 117 -25.06 15.23 -2.48
CA VAL A 117 -24.80 16.51 -3.16
C VAL A 117 -25.48 16.56 -4.53
N ASP A 118 -25.39 15.47 -5.32
CA ASP A 118 -26.01 15.39 -6.64
C ASP A 118 -27.55 15.46 -6.54
N MET A 119 -28.15 14.79 -5.56
CA MET A 119 -29.59 14.89 -5.30
C MET A 119 -30.02 16.30 -4.88
N GLU A 120 -29.23 16.99 -4.06
CA GLU A 120 -29.52 18.39 -3.69
C GLU A 120 -29.42 19.34 -4.89
N ALA A 121 -28.41 19.16 -5.75
CA ALA A 121 -28.27 19.93 -6.97
C ALA A 121 -29.47 19.73 -7.91
N GLN A 122 -29.90 18.49 -8.12
CA GLN A 122 -31.10 18.18 -8.92
C GLN A 122 -32.35 18.84 -8.33
N ARG A 123 -32.56 18.78 -7.01
CA ARG A 123 -33.71 19.43 -6.35
C ARG A 123 -33.69 20.95 -6.53
N ALA A 124 -32.52 21.57 -6.44
CA ALA A 124 -32.38 23.00 -6.67
C ALA A 124 -32.70 23.37 -8.13
N GLU A 125 -32.19 22.60 -9.10
CA GLU A 125 -32.48 22.79 -10.53
C GLU A 125 -33.98 22.65 -10.83
N TYR A 126 -34.65 21.63 -10.28
CA TYR A 126 -36.10 21.49 -10.43
C TYR A 126 -36.90 22.64 -9.81
N ALA A 127 -36.46 23.16 -8.66
CA ALA A 127 -37.11 24.32 -8.02
C ALA A 127 -36.95 25.59 -8.88
N GLU A 128 -35.76 25.84 -9.42
CA GLU A 128 -35.53 26.97 -10.34
C GLU A 128 -36.38 26.85 -11.61
N LEU A 129 -36.51 25.64 -12.18
CA LEU A 129 -37.37 25.41 -13.34
C LEU A 129 -38.86 25.62 -13.03
N ASP A 130 -39.34 25.21 -11.84
CA ASP A 130 -40.73 25.47 -11.41
C ASP A 130 -40.97 26.97 -11.22
N ASP A 131 -40.04 27.69 -10.59
CA ASP A 131 -40.13 29.14 -10.39
C ASP A 131 -40.15 29.90 -11.73
N ILE A 132 -39.29 29.51 -12.68
CA ILE A 132 -39.30 30.06 -14.05
C ILE A 132 -40.62 29.76 -14.75
N SER A 133 -41.11 28.52 -14.66
CA SER A 133 -42.40 28.11 -15.24
C SER A 133 -43.58 28.90 -14.67
N ARG A 134 -43.61 29.11 -13.35
CA ARG A 134 -44.60 29.96 -12.68
C ARG A 134 -44.51 31.40 -13.14
N ALA A 135 -43.31 32.00 -13.17
CA ALA A 135 -43.11 33.38 -13.59
C ALA A 135 -43.59 33.62 -15.04
N VAL A 136 -43.28 32.71 -15.96
CA VAL A 136 -43.75 32.76 -17.36
C VAL A 136 -45.28 32.62 -17.46
N SER A 137 -45.88 31.78 -16.61
CA SER A 137 -47.33 31.59 -16.58
C SER A 137 -48.07 32.83 -16.07
N PHE A 138 -47.55 33.51 -15.05
CA PHE A 138 -48.07 34.80 -14.58
C PHE A 138 -47.95 35.90 -15.64
N GLN A 139 -46.86 35.92 -16.40
CA GLN A 139 -46.66 36.91 -17.46
C GLN A 139 -47.64 36.72 -18.63
N LYS A 140 -48.06 35.49 -18.93
CA LYS A 140 -49.11 35.21 -19.94
C LYS A 140 -50.53 35.46 -19.43
N GLY A 141 -50.79 35.29 -18.13
CA GLY A 141 -52.10 35.56 -17.51
C GLY A 141 -52.45 37.05 -17.35
N ALA A 142 -51.46 37.95 -17.42
CA ALA A 142 -51.64 39.40 -17.31
C ALA A 142 -51.97 40.11 -18.65
N VAL A 143 -52.16 39.36 -19.74
CA VAL A 143 -52.43 39.89 -21.10
C VAL A 143 -53.90 39.66 -21.53
N PHE A 144 -54.81 39.47 -20.58
CA PHE A 144 -56.26 39.47 -20.83
C PHE A 144 -56.97 40.52 -19.97
#